data_AF-A0A1W6ZV55-F1
#
_entry.id   AF-A0A1W6ZV55-F1
#
_cell.length_a   1.000
_cell.length_b   1.000
_cell.length_c   1.000
_cell.angle_alpha   90.00
_cell.angle_beta   90.00
_cell.angle_gamma   90.00
#
_symmetry.space_group_name_H-M   'P 1'
#
loop_
_entity.id
_entity.type
_entity.pdbx_description
1 polymer ?
#
loop_
_entity_poly.entity_id
_entity_poly.type
_entity_poly.pdbx_seq_one_letter_code
_entity_poly.pdbx_strand_id
1 'polypeptide(L)'
;MVRKLPLLAILLLTCTGCYPQTATLPGVGIPARSPDGELRRLSDEEKAIIRRSVLVETPDPAFAEFRWTRFSKSPAQTEYYCGQLNAQTAPGRWVGFRPFVVTVETANGDIRSARLVELSQDRLDVAGVVSKCRENGLDAFATIEGDGKSVQNVK
;
A
#
# COMPACT_ATOMS: atom_id res chain seq x y z
N MET A 1 34.40 -40.35 -62.46
CA MET A 1 33.05 -40.47 -63.07
C MET A 1 32.26 -41.53 -62.30
N VAL A 2 30.93 -41.34 -62.23
CA VAL A 2 29.89 -42.20 -61.63
C VAL A 2 29.54 -41.93 -60.15
N ARG A 3 28.34 -41.37 -60.00
CA ARG A 3 27.55 -41.07 -58.80
C ARG A 3 27.05 -42.34 -58.11
N LYS A 4 26.72 -42.26 -56.81
CA LYS A 4 25.42 -42.68 -56.21
C LYS A 4 25.33 -42.28 -54.71
N LEU A 5 24.42 -41.34 -54.41
CA LEU A 5 23.66 -41.21 -53.13
C LEU A 5 22.76 -42.46 -52.96
N PRO A 6 22.08 -42.76 -51.80
CA PRO A 6 21.78 -41.96 -50.58
C PRO A 6 22.07 -42.76 -49.27
N LEU A 7 21.94 -42.27 -48.03
CA LEU A 7 20.69 -42.19 -47.25
C LEU A 7 20.91 -41.48 -45.90
N LEU A 8 19.96 -40.63 -45.56
CA LEU A 8 19.72 -39.99 -44.27
C LEU A 8 19.64 -41.01 -43.11
N ALA A 9 20.23 -40.65 -41.96
CA ALA A 9 19.72 -41.04 -40.64
C ALA A 9 19.83 -39.84 -39.70
N ILE A 10 18.69 -39.16 -39.53
CA ILE A 10 18.44 -38.10 -38.55
C ILE A 10 18.17 -38.79 -37.20
N LEU A 11 18.91 -38.43 -36.15
CA LEU A 11 18.46 -38.61 -34.78
C LEU A 11 18.59 -37.27 -34.03
N LEU A 12 17.53 -36.46 -34.14
CA LEU A 12 17.26 -35.32 -33.26
C LEU A 12 16.74 -35.88 -31.93
N LEU A 13 17.60 -35.98 -30.92
CA LEU A 13 17.16 -36.20 -29.55
C LEU A 13 16.77 -34.86 -28.92
N THR A 14 15.48 -34.61 -28.89
CA THR A 14 14.83 -33.45 -28.26
C THR A 14 14.90 -33.59 -26.73
N CYS A 15 15.85 -32.90 -26.10
CA CYS A 15 15.75 -32.57 -24.68
C CYS A 15 14.66 -31.50 -24.51
N THR A 16 13.41 -31.95 -24.50
CA THR A 16 12.28 -31.14 -24.06
C THR A 16 12.40 -30.92 -22.56
N GLY A 17 12.31 -29.65 -22.18
CA GLY A 17 12.68 -29.16 -20.86
C GLY A 17 11.78 -29.66 -19.75
N CYS A 18 12.41 -29.99 -18.63
CA CYS A 18 11.81 -29.83 -17.31
C CYS A 18 12.33 -28.52 -16.74
N TYR A 19 11.76 -27.40 -17.19
CA TYR A 19 11.84 -26.18 -16.39
C TYR A 19 11.01 -26.43 -15.13
N PRO A 20 11.53 -26.15 -13.93
CA PRO A 20 10.69 -26.08 -12.75
C PRO A 20 9.67 -24.97 -13.00
N GLN A 21 8.42 -25.37 -13.19
CA GLN A 21 7.28 -24.49 -13.19
C GLN A 21 7.19 -23.94 -11.77
N THR A 22 7.85 -22.81 -11.50
CA THR A 22 7.46 -21.95 -10.39
C THR A 22 6.00 -21.68 -10.57
N ALA A 23 5.18 -22.34 -9.74
CA ALA A 23 3.80 -21.99 -9.57
C ALA A 23 3.79 -20.52 -9.14
N THR A 24 3.50 -19.63 -10.08
CA THR A 24 3.09 -18.27 -9.76
C THR A 24 1.79 -18.42 -8.98
N LEU A 25 1.89 -18.42 -7.66
CA LEU A 25 0.76 -18.15 -6.79
C LEU A 25 0.11 -16.86 -7.36
N PRO A 26 -1.22 -16.81 -7.54
CA PRO A 26 -1.86 -15.51 -7.73
C PRO A 26 -1.46 -14.70 -6.50
N GLY A 27 -0.63 -13.68 -6.70
CA GLY A 27 -0.24 -12.79 -5.64
C GLY A 27 -1.52 -12.31 -5.00
N VAL A 28 -1.70 -12.62 -3.72
CA VAL A 28 -2.73 -12.02 -2.86
C VAL A 28 -2.32 -10.56 -2.67
N GLY A 29 -2.38 -9.81 -3.75
CA GLY A 29 -2.16 -8.37 -3.77
C GLY A 29 -3.49 -7.72 -3.47
N ILE A 30 -3.51 -6.83 -2.49
CA ILE A 30 -4.59 -5.86 -2.33
C ILE A 30 -4.71 -5.13 -3.69
N PRO A 31 -5.89 -5.10 -4.31
CA PRO A 31 -6.04 -4.51 -5.64
C PRO A 31 -5.62 -3.04 -5.59
N ALA A 32 -4.85 -2.61 -6.59
CA ALA A 32 -4.48 -1.21 -6.76
C ALA A 32 -5.75 -0.36 -6.90
N ARG A 33 -5.78 0.78 -6.21
CA ARG A 33 -6.94 1.66 -6.18
C ARG A 33 -7.20 2.28 -7.56
N SER A 34 -8.48 2.44 -7.92
CA SER A 34 -8.84 3.27 -9.09
C SER A 34 -8.65 4.75 -8.75
N PRO A 35 -7.81 5.50 -9.50
CA PRO A 35 -7.53 6.91 -9.22
C PRO A 35 -8.75 7.82 -9.39
N ASP A 36 -9.79 7.37 -10.10
CA ASP A 36 -11.03 8.13 -10.35
C ASP A 36 -12.17 7.81 -9.35
N GLY A 37 -11.88 7.03 -8.30
CA GLY A 37 -12.87 6.66 -7.29
C GLY A 37 -13.35 7.85 -6.47
N GLU A 38 -14.66 7.89 -6.18
CA GLU A 38 -15.23 8.94 -5.33
C GLU A 38 -14.57 8.91 -3.94
N LEU A 39 -14.09 10.07 -3.49
CA LEU A 39 -13.41 10.22 -2.20
C LEU A 39 -14.40 10.62 -1.10
N ARG A 40 -14.29 10.01 0.08
CA ARG A 40 -15.07 10.36 1.28
C ARG A 40 -14.19 10.66 2.49
N ARG A 41 -14.77 11.35 3.47
CA ARG A 41 -14.18 11.46 4.81
C ARG A 41 -14.36 10.14 5.55
N LEU A 42 -13.45 9.88 6.48
CA LEU A 42 -13.61 8.80 7.44
C LEU A 42 -14.59 9.23 8.52
N SER A 43 -15.45 8.31 8.97
CA SER A 43 -16.25 8.53 10.18
C SER A 43 -15.37 8.53 11.43
N ASP A 44 -15.91 8.99 12.55
CA ASP A 44 -15.16 9.00 13.82
C ASP A 44 -14.87 7.57 14.32
N GLU A 45 -15.78 6.63 14.07
CA GLU A 45 -15.60 5.21 14.36
C GLU A 45 -14.45 4.61 13.54
N GLU A 46 -14.37 4.94 12.25
CA GLU A 46 -13.31 4.46 11.36
C GLU A 46 -11.94 5.05 11.76
N LYS A 47 -11.91 6.36 12.06
CA LYS A 47 -10.72 7.03 12.61
C LYS A 47 -10.27 6.34 13.90
N ALA A 48 -11.21 5.94 14.77
CA ALA A 48 -10.89 5.22 16.00
C ALA A 48 -10.31 3.82 15.74
N ILE A 49 -10.81 3.09 14.74
CA ILE A 49 -10.26 1.78 14.33
C ILE A 49 -8.80 1.91 13.87
N ILE A 50 -8.53 2.84 12.96
CA ILE A 50 -7.18 3.06 12.43
C ILE A 50 -6.25 3.57 13.53
N ARG A 51 -6.70 4.54 14.33
CA ARG A 51 -5.93 5.09 15.46
C ARG A 51 -5.46 3.97 16.39
N ARG A 52 -6.35 3.06 16.81
CA ARG A 52 -5.96 1.94 17.68
C ARG A 52 -4.84 1.11 17.06
N SER A 53 -4.92 0.81 15.77
CA SER A 53 -3.88 0.03 15.10
C SER A 53 -2.53 0.76 15.01
N VAL A 54 -2.53 2.07 14.79
CA VAL A 54 -1.28 2.84 14.64
C VAL A 54 -0.62 3.07 16.01
N LEU A 55 -1.42 3.32 17.05
CA LEU A 55 -0.89 3.66 18.38
C LEU A 55 -0.24 2.48 19.11
N VAL A 56 -0.54 1.23 18.74
CA VAL A 56 0.11 0.04 19.33
C VAL A 56 1.63 0.08 19.13
N GLU A 57 2.09 0.55 17.98
CA GLU A 57 3.52 0.62 17.61
C GLU A 57 4.10 2.04 17.81
N THR A 58 3.36 2.94 18.48
CA THR A 58 3.79 4.33 18.72
C THR A 58 4.44 4.43 20.10
N PRO A 59 5.71 4.89 20.23
CA PRO A 59 6.43 4.92 21.50
C PRO A 59 5.74 5.71 22.63
N ASP A 60 5.21 6.90 22.32
CA ASP A 60 4.44 7.72 23.25
C ASP A 60 3.11 8.11 22.58
N PRO A 61 2.06 7.29 22.76
CA PRO A 61 0.78 7.48 22.09
C PRO A 61 -0.10 8.55 22.76
N ALA A 62 0.24 9.03 23.96
CA ALA A 62 -0.65 9.88 24.75
C ALA A 62 -0.88 11.27 24.12
N PHE A 63 0.11 11.76 23.37
CA PHE A 63 0.08 13.07 22.71
C PHE A 63 0.02 12.95 21.18
N ALA A 64 -0.47 11.81 20.68
CA ALA A 64 -0.51 11.53 19.25
C ALA A 64 -1.60 12.34 18.54
N GLU A 65 -1.19 13.11 17.53
CA GLU A 65 -2.06 13.85 16.63
C GLU A 65 -2.09 13.17 15.25
N PHE A 66 -3.29 13.06 14.68
CA PHE A 66 -3.49 12.44 13.37
C PHE A 66 -3.94 13.46 12.34
N ARG A 67 -3.39 13.33 11.13
CA ARG A 67 -3.91 13.98 9.92
C ARG A 67 -4.45 12.91 9.00
N TRP A 68 -5.74 13.04 8.68
CA TRP A 68 -6.49 12.05 7.92
C TRP A 68 -6.59 12.50 6.47
N THR A 69 -6.21 11.62 5.54
CA THR A 69 -6.51 11.77 4.11
C THR A 69 -7.92 11.23 3.82
N ARG A 70 -8.44 11.51 2.61
CA ARG A 70 -9.72 10.96 2.17
C ARG A 70 -9.60 9.48 1.78
N PHE A 71 -10.65 8.73 2.10
CA PHE A 71 -10.79 7.31 1.80
C PHE A 71 -11.61 7.08 0.53
N SER A 72 -11.41 5.96 -0.16
CA SER A 72 -12.17 5.63 -1.38
C SER A 72 -13.54 5.10 -1.03
N LYS A 73 -14.55 5.51 -1.79
CA LYS A 73 -15.71 4.64 -1.99
C LYS A 73 -15.31 3.57 -2.98
N SER A 74 -15.05 2.38 -2.48
CA SER A 74 -14.68 1.23 -3.30
C SER A 74 -15.38 -0.01 -2.74
N PRO A 75 -15.75 -0.96 -3.61
CA PRO A 75 -16.33 -2.23 -3.18
C PRO A 75 -15.29 -3.22 -2.65
N ALA A 76 -13.99 -2.89 -2.65
CA ALA A 76 -12.96 -3.81 -2.23
C ALA A 76 -13.01 -4.07 -0.72
N GLN A 77 -12.95 -5.36 -0.36
CA GLN A 77 -13.03 -5.82 1.03
C GLN A 77 -11.75 -5.55 1.81
N THR A 78 -10.64 -5.29 1.11
CA THR A 78 -9.34 -4.99 1.72
C THR A 78 -8.64 -3.94 0.88
N GLU A 79 -8.14 -2.88 1.52
CA GLU A 79 -7.48 -1.75 0.86
C GLU A 79 -6.34 -1.21 1.73
N TYR A 80 -5.43 -0.44 1.11
CA TYR A 80 -4.49 0.38 1.87
C TYR A 80 -5.11 1.74 2.20
N TYR A 81 -4.73 2.29 3.36
CA TYR A 81 -4.99 3.67 3.72
C TYR A 81 -3.73 4.33 4.23
N CYS A 82 -3.52 5.59 3.83
CA CYS A 82 -2.38 6.39 4.24
C CYS A 82 -2.84 7.62 5.01
N GLY A 83 -2.11 7.97 6.04
CA GLY A 83 -2.32 9.19 6.82
C GLY A 83 -1.03 9.68 7.43
N GLN A 84 -1.12 10.64 8.34
CA GLN A 84 0.05 11.12 9.07
C GLN A 84 -0.16 11.10 10.57
N LEU A 85 0.89 10.80 11.29
CA LEU A 85 0.97 10.80 12.74
C LEU A 85 2.04 11.79 13.19
N ASN A 86 1.69 12.68 14.10
CA ASN A 86 2.66 13.41 14.91
C ASN A 86 2.57 12.88 16.34
N ALA A 87 3.64 12.25 16.79
CA ALA A 87 3.75 11.70 18.14
C ALA A 87 5.20 11.83 18.61
N GLN A 88 5.39 11.81 19.93
CA GLN A 88 6.71 11.79 20.54
C GLN A 88 7.40 10.46 20.26
N THR A 89 8.69 10.53 19.90
CA THR A 89 9.54 9.34 19.75
C THR A 89 10.30 9.01 21.04
N ALA A 90 10.38 9.99 21.95
CA ALA A 90 10.87 9.90 23.32
C ALA A 90 10.34 11.11 24.11
N PRO A 91 10.39 11.12 25.45
CA PRO A 91 9.93 12.26 26.24
C PRO A 91 10.56 13.59 25.78
N GLY A 92 9.70 14.55 25.43
CA GLY A 92 10.09 15.87 24.92
C GLY A 92 10.60 15.90 23.48
N ARG A 93 10.65 14.75 22.78
CA ARG A 93 11.22 14.64 21.43
C ARG A 93 10.14 14.42 20.38
N TRP A 94 9.99 15.43 19.52
CA TRP A 94 9.05 15.44 18.41
C TRP A 94 9.80 15.44 17.09
N VAL A 95 9.28 14.73 16.10
CA VAL A 95 9.84 14.74 14.73
C VAL A 95 8.83 15.23 13.67
N GLY A 96 7.65 15.65 14.14
CA GLY A 96 6.56 16.18 13.33
C GLY A 96 5.67 15.08 12.74
N PHE A 97 4.76 15.51 11.85
CA PHE A 97 3.88 14.61 11.10
C PHE A 97 4.68 13.72 10.16
N ARG A 98 4.58 12.41 10.37
CA ARG A 98 5.21 11.35 9.59
C ARG A 98 4.15 10.46 8.96
N PRO A 99 4.36 9.97 7.73
CA PRO A 99 3.38 9.11 7.09
C PRO A 99 3.27 7.76 7.78
N PHE A 100 2.08 7.18 7.73
CA PHE A 100 1.85 5.77 8.01
C PHE A 100 1.02 5.15 6.89
N VAL A 101 1.15 3.85 6.71
CA VAL A 101 0.24 3.03 5.89
C VAL A 101 -0.36 1.93 6.75
N VAL A 102 -1.67 1.74 6.63
CA VAL A 102 -2.41 0.62 7.20
C VAL A 102 -3.07 -0.18 6.09
N THR A 103 -3.27 -1.47 6.33
CA THR A 103 -4.28 -2.25 5.61
C THR A 103 -5.59 -2.13 6.37
N VAL A 104 -6.70 -1.90 5.66
CA VAL A 104 -8.04 -1.85 6.22
C VAL A 104 -8.91 -2.94 5.60
N GLU A 105 -9.77 -3.55 6.40
CA GLU A 105 -10.84 -4.41 5.91
C GLU A 105 -12.15 -3.64 5.94
N THR A 106 -12.92 -3.70 4.86
CA THR A 106 -14.18 -2.99 4.72
C THR A 106 -15.37 -3.95 4.65
N ALA A 107 -16.52 -3.50 5.17
CA ALA A 107 -17.80 -4.15 4.97
C ALA A 107 -18.87 -3.09 4.72
N ASN A 108 -19.56 -3.20 3.58
CA ASN A 108 -20.52 -2.21 3.08
C ASN A 108 -19.90 -0.82 2.87
N GLY A 109 -18.61 -0.77 2.52
CA GLY A 109 -17.88 0.47 2.30
C GLY A 109 -17.36 1.14 3.58
N ASP A 110 -17.66 0.61 4.76
CA ASP A 110 -17.14 1.09 6.05
C ASP A 110 -15.95 0.25 6.51
N ILE A 111 -14.96 0.88 7.14
CA ILE A 111 -13.82 0.20 7.73
C ILE A 111 -14.25 -0.55 8.99
N ARG A 112 -13.91 -1.85 9.07
CA ARG A 112 -14.22 -2.73 10.21
C ARG A 112 -12.99 -3.12 11.00
N SER A 113 -11.84 -3.23 10.34
CA SER A 113 -10.57 -3.53 10.98
C SER A 113 -9.43 -2.78 10.29
N ALA A 114 -8.31 -2.62 11.02
CA ALA A 114 -7.10 -2.03 10.48
C ALA A 114 -5.86 -2.73 11.06
N ARG A 115 -4.80 -2.82 10.26
CA ARG A 115 -3.48 -3.31 10.67
C ARG A 115 -2.41 -2.35 10.17
N LEU A 116 -1.50 -1.94 11.06
CA LEU A 116 -0.35 -1.13 10.68
C LEU A 116 0.56 -1.95 9.78
N VAL A 117 0.85 -1.39 8.61
CA VAL A 117 1.81 -1.96 7.66
C VAL A 117 3.16 -1.30 7.89
N GLU A 118 3.16 0.03 8.03
CA GLU A 118 4.38 0.80 8.19
C GLU A 118 4.09 2.16 8.81
N LEU A 119 4.95 2.59 9.73
CA LEU A 119 4.98 3.94 10.28
C LEU A 119 6.42 4.43 10.17
N SER A 120 6.59 5.57 9.52
CA SER A 120 7.91 6.19 9.40
C SER A 120 8.39 6.63 10.80
N GLN A 121 9.56 6.15 11.21
CA GLN A 121 10.09 6.37 12.57
C GLN A 121 10.67 7.77 12.74
N ASP A 122 11.23 8.34 11.67
CA ASP A 122 11.84 9.66 11.64
C ASP A 122 11.60 10.35 10.28
N ARG A 123 12.34 11.43 10.00
CA ARG A 123 12.21 12.17 8.73
C ARG A 123 12.97 11.53 7.56
N LEU A 124 13.95 10.69 7.84
CA LEU A 124 14.79 10.04 6.85
C LEU A 124 14.06 8.83 6.22
N ASP A 125 13.18 8.18 6.98
CA ASP A 125 12.38 7.03 6.56
C ASP A 125 11.04 7.42 5.91
N VAL A 126 10.81 8.70 5.61
CA VAL A 126 9.57 9.17 5.01
C VAL A 126 9.40 8.62 3.59
N ALA A 127 10.51 8.47 2.85
CA ALA A 127 10.48 8.07 1.45
C ALA A 127 9.92 6.66 1.24
N GLY A 128 10.22 5.70 2.12
CA GLY A 128 9.74 4.31 2.02
C GLY A 128 8.22 4.24 2.13
N VAL A 129 7.67 4.80 3.21
CA VAL A 129 6.22 4.83 3.44
C VAL A 129 5.48 5.62 2.35
N VAL A 130 6.05 6.75 1.90
CA VAL A 130 5.47 7.54 0.78
C VAL A 130 5.49 6.75 -0.52
N SER A 131 6.58 6.05 -0.83
CA SER A 131 6.67 5.18 -2.02
C SER A 131 5.55 4.16 -1.99
N LYS A 132 5.37 3.50 -0.85
CA LYS A 132 4.33 2.49 -0.66
C LYS A 132 2.91 3.03 -0.82
N CYS A 133 2.65 4.24 -0.32
CA CYS A 133 1.38 4.91 -0.58
C CYS A 133 1.20 5.16 -2.09
N ARG A 134 2.21 5.72 -2.75
CA ARG A 134 2.14 6.07 -4.19
C ARG A 134 2.00 4.84 -5.09
N GLU A 135 2.70 3.76 -4.79
CA GLU A 135 2.59 2.46 -5.48
C GLU A 135 1.16 1.90 -5.46
N ASN A 136 0.36 2.32 -4.47
CA ASN A 136 -1.04 1.93 -4.32
C ASN A 136 -2.03 3.03 -4.75
N GLY A 137 -1.55 4.08 -5.45
CA GLY A 137 -2.37 5.21 -5.90
C GLY A 137 -2.83 6.13 -4.77
N LEU A 138 -2.12 6.13 -3.63
CA LEU A 138 -2.41 6.94 -2.45
C LEU A 138 -1.35 8.03 -2.25
N ASP A 139 -1.75 9.13 -1.62
CA ASP A 139 -0.84 10.18 -1.21
C ASP A 139 -1.03 10.47 0.28
N ALA A 140 0.01 10.18 1.07
CA ALA A 140 0.02 10.38 2.52
C ALA A 140 -0.05 11.87 2.92
N PHE A 141 0.17 12.79 1.97
CA PHE A 141 0.14 14.23 2.15
C PHE A 141 -0.97 14.92 1.32
N ALA A 142 -1.84 14.14 0.67
CA ALA A 142 -3.00 14.68 -0.05
C ALA A 142 -3.97 15.39 0.91
N THR A 143 -4.93 16.14 0.34
CA THR A 143 -5.89 16.99 1.08
C THR A 143 -6.31 16.39 2.41
N ILE A 144 -5.72 16.94 3.47
CA ILE A 144 -5.97 16.56 4.85
C ILE A 144 -7.31 17.14 5.28
N GLU A 145 -8.12 16.34 5.94
CA GLU A 145 -9.41 16.77 6.47
C GLU A 145 -9.22 17.93 7.46
N GLY A 146 -9.65 19.13 7.07
CA GLY A 146 -9.51 20.37 7.86
C GLY A 146 -8.69 21.48 7.18
N ASP A 147 -7.90 21.14 6.16
CA ASP A 147 -7.17 22.12 5.36
C ASP A 147 -8.01 22.47 4.12
N GLY A 148 -8.64 23.65 4.12
CA GLY A 148 -9.58 24.09 3.07
C GLY A 148 -8.97 24.33 1.68
N LYS A 149 -7.89 23.64 1.32
CA LYS A 149 -7.25 23.70 0.00
C LYS A 149 -7.19 22.31 -0.62
N SER A 150 -8.15 22.07 -1.51
CA SER A 150 -8.07 21.02 -2.52
C SER A 150 -6.81 21.22 -3.35
N VAL A 151 -5.83 20.32 -3.23
CA VAL A 151 -4.74 20.29 -4.21
C VAL A 151 -5.25 19.43 -5.36
N GLN A 152 -5.74 20.11 -6.39
CA GLN A 152 -5.96 19.50 -7.69
C GLN A 152 -4.61 19.27 -8.37
N ASN A 153 -4.48 18.09 -8.99
CA ASN A 153 -3.55 17.70 -10.05
C ASN A 153 -2.07 17.50 -9.71
N VAL A 154 -1.56 16.32 -10.10
CA VAL A 154 -0.51 16.25 -11.12
C VAL A 154 -0.88 15.16 -12.12
N LYS A 155 -0.88 15.57 -13.40
CA LYS A 155 -1.15 14.80 -14.61
C LYS A 155 0.03 13.89 -14.98
#